data_AF-A0A7S0KDT2-F1
#
_entry.id   AF-A0A7S0KDT2-F1
#
_cell.length_a   1.000
_cell.length_b   1.000
_cell.length_c   1.000
_cell.angle_alpha   90.00
_cell.angle_beta   90.00
_cell.angle_gamma   90.00
#
_symmetry.space_group_name_H-M   'P 1'
#
loop_
_entity.id
_entity.type
_entity.pdbx_description
1 polymer ?
#
loop_
_entity_poly.entity_id
_entity_poly.type
_entity_poly.pdbx_seq_one_letter_code
_entity_poly.pdbx_strand_id
1 'polypeptide(L)'
;AEEKPKFARLIIPTLDSVRLESLLKIVTSVDKQALFVGGPGTAKTTAIKQFMAGFDSDTTATKDITFSSLTQPGTFQVAIESSVEKRQGRTFGPPSGKRMIVFVDDLSMPVMNE
;
A
#
# COMPACT_ATOMS: atom_id res chain seq x y z
N ALA A 1 -24.61 -1.64 -20.12
CA ALA A 1 -24.25 -0.27 -20.52
C ALA A 1 -22.85 0.01 -20.00
N GLU A 2 -21.91 0.39 -20.85
CA GLU A 2 -20.56 0.79 -20.43
C GLU A 2 -20.68 1.97 -19.45
N GLU A 3 -20.32 1.75 -18.18
CA GLU A 3 -20.27 2.81 -17.18
C GLU A 3 -19.09 3.71 -17.54
N LYS A 4 -19.36 4.82 -18.25
CA LYS A 4 -18.34 5.81 -18.58
C LYS A 4 -17.63 6.25 -17.29
N PRO A 5 -16.32 6.06 -17.17
CA PRO A 5 -15.61 6.44 -15.95
C PRO A 5 -15.77 7.95 -15.74
N LYS A 6 -16.18 8.34 -14.52
CA LYS A 6 -16.28 9.76 -14.16
C LYS A 6 -14.92 10.41 -14.39
N PHE A 7 -14.87 11.51 -15.16
CA PHE A 7 -13.62 12.24 -15.46
C PHE A 7 -12.76 12.52 -14.23
N ALA A 8 -13.38 12.80 -13.08
CA ALA A 8 -12.70 13.04 -11.81
C ALA A 8 -11.93 11.82 -11.24
N ARG A 9 -12.12 10.62 -11.79
CA ARG A 9 -11.40 9.39 -11.41
C ARG A 9 -10.27 9.02 -12.37
N LEU A 10 -10.14 9.73 -13.50
CA LEU A 10 -9.08 9.46 -14.46
C LEU A 10 -7.77 10.04 -13.92
N ILE A 11 -6.85 9.16 -13.53
CA ILE A 11 -5.48 9.55 -13.21
C ILE A 11 -4.72 9.68 -14.51
N ILE A 12 -4.34 10.90 -14.87
CA ILE A 12 -3.54 11.14 -16.06
C ILE A 12 -2.07 10.88 -15.69
N PRO A 13 -1.37 9.98 -16.40
CA PRO A 13 0.04 9.74 -16.16
C PRO A 13 0.84 11.00 -16.45
N THR A 14 1.51 11.53 -15.43
CA THR A 14 2.44 12.64 -15.55
C THR A 14 3.87 12.10 -15.62
N LEU A 15 4.82 12.97 -15.99
CA LEU A 15 6.25 12.61 -15.97
C LEU A 15 6.69 12.10 -14.58
N ASP A 16 6.18 12.72 -13.51
CA ASP A 16 6.50 12.35 -12.14
C ASP A 16 5.88 11.00 -11.76
N SER A 17 4.61 10.75 -12.11
CA SER A 17 3.98 9.45 -11.80
C SER A 17 4.69 8.30 -12.50
N VAL A 18 5.09 8.47 -13.76
CA VAL A 18 5.83 7.44 -14.52
C VAL A 18 7.21 7.16 -13.92
N ARG A 19 7.94 8.20 -13.48
CA ARG A 19 9.25 8.05 -12.82
C ARG A 19 9.12 7.33 -11.47
N LEU A 20 8.15 7.74 -10.67
CA LEU A 20 7.88 7.13 -9.36
C LEU A 20 7.46 5.66 -9.50
N GLU A 21 6.60 5.34 -10.46
CA GLU A 21 6.21 3.96 -10.76
C GLU A 21 7.41 3.12 -11.20
N SER A 22 8.29 3.67 -12.04
CA SER A 22 9.51 2.98 -12.48
C SER A 22 10.45 2.68 -11.31
N LEU A 23 10.63 3.65 -10.40
CA LEU A 23 11.43 3.45 -9.19
C LEU A 23 10.81 2.39 -8.26
N LEU A 24 9.49 2.43 -8.06
CA LEU A 24 8.77 1.42 -7.28
C LEU A 24 8.92 0.02 -7.88
N LYS A 25 8.85 -0.12 -9.20
CA LYS A 25 9.09 -1.40 -9.89
C LYS A 25 10.48 -1.95 -9.57
N ILE A 26 11.52 -1.12 -9.63
CA ILE A 26 12.89 -1.54 -9.32
C ILE A 26 12.99 -1.98 -7.86
N VAL A 27 12.50 -1.18 -6.92
CA VAL A 27 12.60 -1.48 -5.48
C VAL A 27 11.81 -2.74 -5.10
N THR A 28 10.61 -2.91 -5.64
CA THR A 28 9.76 -4.08 -5.38
C THR A 28 10.29 -5.37 -6.02
N SER A 29 11.02 -5.27 -7.13
CA SER A 29 11.64 -6.43 -7.81
C SER A 29 12.72 -7.13 -6.97
N VAL A 30 13.32 -6.41 -6.02
CA VAL A 30 14.32 -6.92 -5.07
C VAL A 30 13.77 -7.07 -3.65
N ASP A 31 12.44 -7.07 -3.51
CA ASP A 31 11.72 -7.24 -2.24
C ASP A 31 12.15 -6.25 -1.14
N LYS A 32 12.48 -5.02 -1.53
CA LYS A 32 12.80 -3.91 -0.60
C LYS A 32 11.61 -2.97 -0.42
N GLN A 33 11.61 -2.26 0.72
CA GLN A 33 10.61 -1.25 1.07
C GLN A 33 11.04 0.14 0.60
N ALA A 34 10.08 0.98 0.24
CA ALA A 34 10.28 2.38 -0.10
C ALA A 34 9.41 3.29 0.78
N LEU A 35 9.91 4.49 1.07
CA LEU A 35 9.17 5.54 1.77
C LEU A 35 9.02 6.76 0.85
N PHE A 36 7.81 7.27 0.73
CA PHE A 36 7.48 8.44 -0.09
C PHE A 36 7.21 9.63 0.80
N VAL A 37 7.93 10.73 0.57
CA VAL A 37 7.81 11.97 1.36
C VAL A 37 7.40 13.11 0.42
N GLY A 38 6.55 14.01 0.91
CA GLY A 38 6.10 15.20 0.19
C GLY A 38 4.92 15.85 0.91
N GLY A 39 4.58 17.09 0.55
CA GLY A 39 3.47 17.83 1.16
C GLY A 39 2.09 17.16 0.98
N PRO A 40 1.08 17.52 1.77
CA PRO A 40 -0.29 17.05 1.54
C PRO A 40 -0.79 17.46 0.14
N GLY A 41 -1.64 16.64 -0.48
CA GLY A 41 -2.18 16.93 -1.82
C GLY A 41 -1.23 16.69 -2.99
N THR A 42 0.00 16.19 -2.78
CA THR A 42 0.97 15.91 -3.87
C THR A 42 0.78 14.55 -4.55
N ALA A 43 -0.45 14.03 -4.58
CA ALA A 43 -0.83 12.77 -5.25
C ALA A 43 -0.08 11.47 -4.82
N LYS A 44 0.71 11.47 -3.74
CA LYS A 44 1.48 10.29 -3.26
C LYS A 44 0.60 9.04 -3.08
N THR A 45 -0.47 9.16 -2.31
CA THR A 45 -1.43 8.08 -2.05
C THR A 45 -2.03 7.54 -3.33
N THR A 46 -2.38 8.43 -4.27
CA THR A 46 -2.99 8.06 -5.55
C THR A 46 -2.00 7.31 -6.43
N ALA A 47 -0.75 7.78 -6.52
CA ALA A 47 0.30 7.13 -7.29
C ALA A 47 0.63 5.73 -6.78
N ILE A 48 0.76 5.55 -5.45
CA ILE A 48 1.07 4.25 -4.85
C ILE A 48 -0.11 3.27 -5.03
N LYS A 49 -1.35 3.72 -4.81
CA LYS A 49 -2.54 2.88 -5.04
C LYS A 49 -2.69 2.46 -6.49
N GLN A 50 -2.38 3.35 -7.43
CA GLN A 50 -2.36 3.00 -8.86
C GLN A 50 -1.29 1.95 -9.17
N PHE A 51 -0.09 2.10 -8.63
CA PHE A 51 0.96 1.10 -8.77
C PHE A 51 0.55 -0.25 -8.18
N MET A 52 -0.09 -0.26 -7.01
CA MET A 52 -0.57 -1.47 -6.35
C MET A 52 -1.71 -2.17 -7.11
N ALA A 53 -2.59 -1.40 -7.76
CA ALA A 53 -3.65 -1.94 -8.60
C ALA A 53 -3.13 -2.70 -9.84
N GLY A 54 -1.86 -2.53 -10.20
CA GLY A 54 -1.21 -3.24 -11.29
C GLY A 54 -0.71 -4.65 -10.95
N PHE A 55 -0.76 -5.07 -9.69
CA PHE A 55 -0.35 -6.42 -9.31
C PHE A 55 -1.45 -7.45 -9.59
N ASP A 56 -1.04 -8.64 -10.01
CA ASP A 56 -1.94 -9.78 -10.19
C ASP A 56 -2.43 -10.30 -8.83
N SER A 57 -3.75 -10.26 -8.63
CA SER A 57 -4.42 -10.68 -7.39
C SER A 57 -4.24 -12.17 -7.08
N ASP A 58 -3.93 -13.01 -8.07
CA ASP A 58 -3.69 -14.43 -7.86
C ASP A 58 -2.32 -14.71 -7.25
N THR A 59 -1.35 -13.83 -7.47
CA THR A 59 0.02 -13.99 -6.96
C THR A 59 0.32 -13.07 -5.78
N THR A 60 -0.32 -11.90 -5.72
CA THR A 60 0.02 -10.83 -4.79
C THR A 60 -1.24 -10.24 -4.14
N ALA A 61 -1.30 -10.32 -2.81
CA ALA A 61 -2.28 -9.62 -2.00
C ALA A 61 -1.81 -8.20 -1.70
N THR A 62 -2.73 -7.25 -1.67
CA THR A 62 -2.46 -5.85 -1.33
C THR A 62 -3.25 -5.46 -0.07
N LYS A 63 -2.63 -4.73 0.85
CA LYS A 63 -3.29 -4.21 2.06
C LYS A 63 -3.00 -2.72 2.22
N ASP A 64 -4.05 -1.91 2.26
CA ASP A 64 -3.97 -0.48 2.53
C ASP A 64 -4.29 -0.22 4.01
N ILE A 65 -3.43 0.54 4.68
CA ILE A 65 -3.59 0.98 6.07
C ILE A 65 -3.31 2.48 6.11
N THR A 66 -4.19 3.28 6.72
CA THR A 66 -3.96 4.72 6.92
C THR A 66 -3.85 4.98 8.41
N PHE A 67 -2.75 5.60 8.83
CA PHE A 67 -2.55 5.97 10.23
C PHE A 67 -3.32 7.24 10.58
N SER A 68 -3.66 7.33 11.86
CA SER A 68 -4.35 8.47 12.48
C SER A 68 -3.78 8.68 13.89
N SER A 69 -4.16 9.77 14.53
CA SER A 69 -3.79 10.05 15.93
C SER A 69 -4.26 8.99 16.92
N LEU A 70 -5.31 8.21 16.57
CA LEU A 70 -5.83 7.13 17.40
C LEU A 70 -5.21 5.77 17.07
N THR A 71 -4.32 5.69 16.09
CA THR A 71 -3.70 4.42 15.71
C THR A 71 -2.73 3.97 16.79
N GLN A 72 -3.04 2.84 17.41
CA GLN A 72 -2.19 2.19 18.42
C GLN A 72 -1.49 0.96 17.83
N PRO A 73 -0.38 0.49 18.44
CA PRO A 73 0.30 -0.72 18.00
C PRO A 73 -0.62 -1.94 17.87
N GLY A 74 -1.56 -2.11 18.80
CA GLY A 74 -2.55 -3.20 18.76
C GLY A 74 -3.50 -3.12 17.57
N THR A 75 -3.95 -1.92 17.19
CA THR A 75 -4.81 -1.71 16.02
C THR A 75 -4.08 -2.09 14.73
N PHE A 76 -2.81 -1.68 14.60
CA PHE A 76 -1.99 -2.06 13.45
C PHE A 76 -1.76 -3.57 13.38
N GLN A 77 -1.47 -4.21 14.52
CA GLN A 77 -1.30 -5.66 14.60
C GLN A 77 -2.56 -6.41 14.13
N VAL A 78 -3.73 -6.06 14.67
CA VAL A 78 -5.01 -6.66 14.26
C VAL A 78 -5.27 -6.44 12.76
N ALA A 79 -4.95 -5.26 12.23
CA ALA A 79 -5.11 -4.96 10.81
C ALA A 79 -4.25 -5.87 9.91
N ILE A 80 -3.00 -6.15 10.31
CA ILE A 80 -2.12 -7.07 9.59
C ILE A 80 -2.59 -8.52 9.76
N GLU A 81 -2.87 -8.95 11.00
CA GLU A 81 -3.32 -10.31 11.32
C GLU A 81 -4.63 -10.68 10.61
N SER A 82 -5.52 -9.72 10.37
CA SER A 82 -6.75 -9.93 9.60
C SER A 82 -6.50 -10.39 8.14
N SER A 83 -5.28 -10.20 7.63
CA SER A 83 -4.94 -10.45 6.23
C SER A 83 -3.93 -11.58 6.06
N VAL A 84 -3.48 -12.20 7.15
CA VAL A 84 -2.52 -13.31 7.14
C VAL A 84 -3.07 -14.51 7.90
N GLU A 85 -2.65 -15.70 7.51
CA GLU A 85 -2.94 -16.94 8.22
C GLU A 85 -1.66 -17.46 8.90
N LYS A 86 -1.86 -18.16 10.01
CA LYS A 86 -0.76 -18.85 10.69
C LYS A 86 -0.36 -20.06 9.84
N ARG A 87 0.92 -20.16 9.49
CA ARG A 87 1.49 -21.30 8.78
C ARG A 87 2.04 -22.31 9.77
N GLN A 88 3.33 -22.17 10.13
CA GLN A 88 4.01 -23.06 11.06
C GLN A 88 4.69 -22.27 12.18
N GLY A 89 4.55 -22.74 13.42
CA GLY A 89 5.19 -22.12 14.58
C GLY A 89 4.75 -20.67 14.79
N ARG A 90 5.69 -19.74 14.63
CA ARG A 90 5.47 -18.27 14.71
C ARG A 90 5.45 -17.59 13.34
N THR A 91 5.30 -18.36 12.27
CA THR A 91 5.31 -17.85 10.88
C THR A 91 3.88 -17.54 10.44
N PHE A 92 3.68 -16.34 9.93
CA PHE A 92 2.43 -15.87 9.35
C PHE A 92 2.67 -15.46 7.90
N GLY A 93 1.68 -15.64 7.04
CA GLY A 93 1.76 -15.17 5.67
C GLY A 93 0.38 -15.03 5.06
N PRO A 94 0.24 -14.33 3.93
CA PRO A 94 -1.03 -14.25 3.22
C PRO A 94 -1.54 -15.66 2.85
N PRO A 95 -2.87 -15.79 2.74
CA PRO A 95 -3.51 -17.03 2.32
C PRO A 95 -2.98 -17.55 0.99
N SER A 96 -3.06 -18.86 0.81
CA SER A 96 -2.72 -19.53 -0.47
C SER A 96 -1.26 -19.34 -0.91
N GLY A 97 -0.35 -19.02 0.01
CA GLY A 97 1.08 -18.90 -0.33
C GLY A 97 1.48 -17.65 -1.11
N LYS A 98 0.57 -16.69 -1.30
CA LYS A 98 0.79 -15.46 -2.09
C LYS A 98 1.92 -14.58 -1.52
N ARG A 99 2.36 -13.58 -2.28
CA ARG A 99 3.09 -12.42 -1.75
C ARG A 99 2.09 -11.42 -1.15
N MET A 100 2.50 -10.62 -0.18
CA MET A 100 1.69 -9.48 0.30
C MET A 100 2.49 -8.18 0.19
N ILE A 101 1.84 -7.13 -0.32
CA ILE A 101 2.33 -5.75 -0.29
C ILE A 101 1.42 -4.96 0.66
N VAL A 102 2.03 -4.32 1.64
CA VAL A 102 1.34 -3.44 2.59
C VAL A 102 1.72 -2.01 2.30
N PHE A 103 0.73 -1.16 2.06
CA PHE A 103 0.91 0.27 1.98
C PHE A 103 0.38 0.92 3.26
N VAL A 104 1.23 1.75 3.86
CA VAL A 104 0.91 2.54 5.04
C VAL A 104 0.91 4.01 4.65
N ASP A 105 -0.25 4.64 4.72
CA ASP A 105 -0.45 6.07 4.48
C ASP A 105 -0.43 6.85 5.79
N ASP A 106 -0.09 8.14 5.72
CA ASP A 106 -0.07 9.06 6.86
C ASP A 106 0.77 8.57 8.06
N LEU A 107 1.92 7.97 7.79
CA LEU A 107 2.83 7.36 8.79
C LEU A 107 3.17 8.22 10.01
N SER A 108 3.20 9.55 9.86
CA SER A 108 3.55 10.50 10.93
C SER A 108 2.37 10.88 11.85
N MET A 109 1.16 10.39 11.59
CA MET A 109 -0.03 10.77 12.36
C MET A 109 -0.18 10.16 13.77
N PRO A 110 0.33 8.96 14.11
CA PRO A 110 0.18 8.42 15.45
C PRO A 110 0.77 9.34 16.52
N VAL A 111 0.16 9.38 17.70
CA VAL A 111 0.67 10.18 18.82
C VAL A 111 2.04 9.64 19.24
N MET A 112 3.01 10.54 19.35
CA MET A 112 4.34 10.22 19.86
C MET A 112 4.25 9.95 21.37
N ASN A 113 4.82 8.85 21.83
CA ASN A 113 4.94 8.58 23.26
C ASN A 113 5.80 9.68 23.92
N GLU A 114 5.45 10.04 25.16
CA GLU A 114 6.26 10.92 26.01
C GLU A 114 7.60 10.28 26.42
#